data_AF-B3T7C7-F1
#
_entry.id   AF-B3T7C7-F1
#
_cell.length_a   1.000
_cell.length_b   1.000
_cell.length_c   1.000
_cell.angle_alpha   90.00
_cell.angle_beta   90.00
_cell.angle_gamma   90.00
#
_symmetry.space_group_name_H-M   'P 1'
#
loop_
_entity.id
_entity.type
_entity.pdbx_description
1 polymer ?
#
loop_
_entity_poly.entity_id
_entity_poly.type
_entity_poly.pdbx_seq_one_letter_code
_entity_poly.pdbx_strand_id
1 'polypeptide(L)'
;MEESLQEENSLYLTFEETRVLGSLIEKAIVTPENYPLSLNSLVNSCNQKTSRHPQSELSEVEVEGALNSLRFKGLVMRVDLASSRVPRYQHKLPVVLELDGGETALLTVLMLRGPQTAGELR
;
A
#
# COMPACT_ATOMS: atom_id res chain seq x y z
N MET A 1 -17.87 -31.55 -11.69
CA MET A 1 -19.12 -30.79 -11.49
C MET A 1 -18.84 -29.84 -10.32
N GLU A 2 -17.89 -28.95 -10.56
CA GLU A 2 -18.15 -27.51 -10.78
C GLU A 2 -18.43 -26.79 -9.45
N GLU A 3 -17.39 -26.74 -8.61
CA GLU A 3 -17.19 -25.61 -7.70
C GLU A 3 -16.19 -24.66 -8.35
N SER A 4 -16.56 -24.14 -9.52
CA SER A 4 -15.94 -22.94 -10.09
C SER A 4 -16.72 -21.73 -9.56
N LEU A 5 -16.60 -21.47 -8.25
CA LEU A 5 -17.12 -20.26 -7.62
C LEU A 5 -16.02 -19.21 -7.67
N GLN A 6 -15.98 -18.48 -8.79
CA GLN A 6 -15.44 -17.12 -8.95
C GLN A 6 -14.18 -16.78 -8.12
N GLU A 7 -13.00 -17.10 -8.64
CA GLU A 7 -11.69 -16.53 -8.23
C GLU A 7 -11.53 -15.04 -8.65
N GLU A 8 -12.62 -14.34 -8.96
CA GLU A 8 -12.58 -12.95 -9.40
C GLU A 8 -12.55 -12.01 -8.18
N ASN A 9 -11.36 -11.42 -7.95
CA ASN A 9 -11.05 -10.42 -6.92
C ASN A 9 -10.61 -10.95 -5.55
N SER A 10 -9.71 -11.94 -5.55
CA SER A 10 -8.96 -12.36 -4.36
C SER A 10 -8.13 -11.19 -3.79
N LEU A 11 -8.64 -10.56 -2.72
CA LEU A 11 -7.99 -9.48 -1.95
C LEU A 11 -6.83 -9.99 -1.06
N TYR A 12 -6.31 -11.18 -1.35
CA TYR A 12 -5.15 -11.73 -0.68
C TYR A 12 -3.89 -11.00 -1.15
N LEU A 13 -3.20 -10.38 -0.20
CA LEU A 13 -1.98 -9.63 -0.45
C LEU A 13 -0.77 -10.39 0.11
N THR A 14 0.33 -10.40 -0.64
CA THR A 14 1.62 -10.86 -0.10
C THR A 14 2.15 -9.85 0.93
N PHE A 15 3.24 -10.21 1.60
CA PHE A 15 3.91 -9.30 2.53
C PHE A 15 4.37 -8.01 1.83
N GLU A 16 4.98 -8.13 0.67
CA GLU A 16 5.51 -7.02 -0.13
C GLU A 16 4.37 -6.11 -0.61
N GLU A 17 3.28 -6.70 -1.11
CA GLU A 17 2.09 -5.96 -1.54
C GLU A 17 1.44 -5.21 -0.37
N THR A 18 1.27 -5.88 0.77
CA THR A 18 0.72 -5.28 1.98
C THR A 18 1.61 -4.11 2.45
N ARG A 19 2.93 -4.31 2.46
CA ARG A 19 3.89 -3.29 2.86
C ARG A 19 3.86 -2.07 1.93
N VAL A 20 3.84 -2.30 0.62
CA VAL A 20 3.78 -1.25 -0.39
C VAL A 20 2.48 -0.46 -0.29
N LEU A 21 1.34 -1.15 -0.23
CA LEU A 21 0.04 -0.50 -0.18
C LEU A 21 -0.12 0.29 1.12
N GLY A 22 0.23 -0.29 2.28
CA GLY A 22 0.20 0.40 3.56
C GLY A 22 1.11 1.63 3.58
N SER A 23 2.30 1.54 2.97
CA SER A 23 3.23 2.69 2.90
C SER A 23 2.68 3.82 2.03
N LEU A 24 2.00 3.51 0.91
CA LEU A 24 1.34 4.52 0.08
C LEU A 24 0.21 5.24 0.83
N ILE A 25 -0.61 4.50 1.59
CA ILE A 25 -1.72 5.07 2.34
C ILE A 25 -1.20 5.93 3.50
N GLU A 26 -0.23 5.43 4.27
CA GLU A 26 0.40 6.17 5.35
C GLU A 26 0.96 7.51 4.85
N LYS A 27 1.70 7.52 3.74
CA LYS A 27 2.29 8.76 3.21
C LYS A 27 1.27 9.72 2.60
N ALA A 28 0.14 9.23 2.11
CA ALA A 28 -0.95 10.11 1.69
C ALA A 28 -1.58 10.86 2.87
N ILE A 29 -1.64 10.23 4.05
CA ILE A 29 -2.23 10.79 5.26
C ILE A 29 -1.23 11.69 6.00
N VAL A 30 -0.02 11.20 6.23
CA VAL A 30 0.96 11.85 7.12
C VAL A 30 1.81 12.89 6.38
N THR A 31 2.07 12.69 5.08
CA THR A 31 2.94 13.56 4.27
C THR A 31 2.32 13.84 2.89
N PRO A 32 1.11 14.44 2.83
CA PRO A 32 0.38 14.67 1.58
C PRO A 32 1.15 15.51 0.57
N GLU A 33 2.05 16.39 1.03
CA GLU A 33 2.90 17.23 0.18
C GLU A 33 3.88 16.43 -0.69
N ASN A 34 4.23 15.21 -0.27
CA ASN A 34 5.14 14.32 -0.98
C ASN A 34 4.41 13.29 -1.86
N TYR A 35 3.07 13.22 -1.75
CA TYR A 35 2.22 12.26 -2.44
C TYR A 35 1.70 12.83 -3.78
N PRO A 36 1.59 12.03 -4.87
CA PRO A 36 1.88 10.59 -4.99
C PRO A 36 3.38 10.27 -4.95
N LEU A 37 3.76 9.04 -4.56
CA LEU A 37 5.17 8.68 -4.34
C LEU A 37 5.86 8.19 -5.62
N SER A 38 7.15 8.52 -5.76
CA SER A 38 8.03 7.84 -6.73
C SER A 38 8.44 6.44 -6.23
N LEU A 39 8.96 5.59 -7.11
CA LEU A 39 9.44 4.24 -6.73
C LEU A 39 10.50 4.30 -5.61
N ASN A 40 11.50 5.19 -5.74
CA ASN A 40 12.55 5.35 -4.73
C ASN A 40 11.98 5.81 -3.37
N SER A 41 11.10 6.82 -3.39
CA SER A 41 10.44 7.30 -2.15
C SER A 41 9.62 6.18 -1.48
N LEU A 42 9.00 5.32 -2.28
CA LEU A 42 8.23 4.19 -1.78
C LEU A 42 9.13 3.09 -1.19
N VAL A 43 10.26 2.74 -1.84
CA VAL A 43 11.25 1.80 -1.29
C VAL A 43 11.73 2.25 0.10
N ASN A 44 12.08 3.54 0.22
CA ASN A 44 12.48 4.12 1.50
C ASN A 44 11.35 4.07 2.54
N SER A 45 10.10 4.23 2.11
CA SER A 45 8.93 4.14 2.98
C SER A 45 8.65 2.70 3.44
N CYS A 46 8.84 1.70 2.57
CA CYS A 46 8.69 0.29 2.94
C CYS A 46 9.69 -0.14 4.02
N ASN A 47 10.92 0.35 3.93
CA ASN A 47 12.07 -0.05 4.75
C ASN A 47 12.35 0.90 5.93
N GLN A 48 11.37 1.71 6.35
CA GLN A 48 11.53 2.59 7.52
C GLN A 48 11.81 1.77 8.79
N LYS A 49 12.69 2.30 9.65
CA LYS A 49 13.05 1.67 10.94
C LYS A 49 11.94 1.77 11.99
N THR A 50 11.05 2.74 11.83
CA THR A 50 9.93 3.01 12.74
C THR A 50 8.61 2.70 12.05
N SER A 51 7.58 2.42 12.85
CA SER A 51 6.22 2.14 12.35
C SER A 51 6.16 0.97 11.36
N ARG A 52 7.10 0.02 11.44
CA ARG A 52 7.15 -1.21 10.64
C ARG A 52 7.34 -2.40 11.56
N HIS A 53 6.49 -3.41 11.44
CA HIS A 53 6.67 -4.68 12.14
C HIS A 53 6.15 -5.83 11.27
N PRO A 54 7.01 -6.73 10.78
CA PRO A 54 8.47 -6.72 10.92
C PRO A 54 9.15 -5.57 10.16
N GLN A 55 10.37 -5.21 10.53
CA GLN A 55 11.21 -4.38 9.68
C GLN A 55 11.55 -5.17 8.40
N SER A 56 11.60 -4.48 7.25
CA SER A 56 11.94 -5.08 5.96
C SER A 56 13.15 -4.40 5.34
N GLU A 57 13.78 -5.10 4.40
CA GLU A 57 14.83 -4.59 3.51
C GLU A 57 14.47 -4.94 2.06
N LEU A 58 13.26 -4.56 1.63
CA LEU A 58 12.78 -4.83 0.28
C LEU A 58 13.65 -4.09 -0.74
N SER A 59 14.10 -4.81 -1.76
CA SER A 59 14.79 -4.24 -2.91
C SER A 59 13.83 -3.43 -3.79
N GLU A 60 14.40 -2.59 -4.65
CA GLU A 60 13.62 -1.84 -5.64
C GLU A 60 12.81 -2.75 -6.57
N VAL A 61 13.39 -3.90 -6.96
CA VAL A 61 12.75 -4.89 -7.83
C VAL A 61 11.53 -5.55 -7.15
N GLU A 62 11.64 -5.89 -5.87
CA GLU A 62 10.52 -6.45 -5.10
C GLU A 62 9.38 -5.43 -4.95
N VAL A 63 9.72 -4.18 -4.66
CA VAL A 63 8.72 -3.10 -4.54
C VAL A 63 8.06 -2.80 -5.89
N GLU A 64 8.81 -2.80 -6.99
CA GLU A 64 8.26 -2.63 -8.33
C GLU A 64 7.35 -3.80 -8.73
N GLY A 65 7.75 -5.04 -8.42
CA GLY A 65 6.92 -6.23 -8.63
C GLY A 65 5.60 -6.15 -7.87
N ALA A 66 5.65 -5.81 -6.59
CA ALA A 66 4.47 -5.62 -5.74
C ALA A 66 3.57 -4.48 -6.26
N LEU A 67 4.14 -3.35 -6.68
CA LEU A 67 3.40 -2.25 -7.30
C LEU A 67 2.64 -2.71 -8.55
N ASN A 68 3.30 -3.45 -9.43
CA ASN A 68 2.67 -3.93 -10.66
C ASN A 68 1.54 -4.92 -10.38
N SER A 69 1.72 -5.83 -9.41
CA SER A 69 0.66 -6.74 -8.96
C SER A 69 -0.53 -5.98 -8.35
N LEU A 70 -0.28 -4.99 -7.47
CA LEU A 70 -1.32 -4.14 -6.88
C LEU A 70 -2.07 -3.30 -7.92
N ARG A 71 -1.39 -2.89 -9.00
CA ARG A 71 -2.04 -2.22 -10.13
C ARG A 71 -2.99 -3.16 -10.87
N PHE A 72 -2.59 -4.42 -11.08
CA PHE A 72 -3.45 -5.44 -11.67
C PHE A 72 -4.67 -5.73 -10.77
N LYS A 73 -4.48 -5.74 -9.45
CA LYS A 73 -5.57 -5.84 -8.44
C LYS A 73 -6.43 -4.56 -8.31
N GLY A 74 -6.13 -3.50 -9.06
CA GLY A 74 -6.87 -2.23 -9.00
C GLY A 74 -6.67 -1.42 -7.71
N LEU A 75 -5.74 -1.80 -6.85
CA LEU A 75 -5.48 -1.18 -5.53
C LEU A 75 -4.47 -0.02 -5.59
N VAL A 76 -3.71 0.08 -6.67
CA VAL A 76 -2.76 1.15 -6.94
C VAL A 76 -2.95 1.65 -8.37
N MET A 77 -2.71 2.93 -8.62
CA MET A 77 -2.60 3.46 -9.97
C MET A 77 -1.36 4.32 -10.14
N ARG A 78 -0.84 4.31 -11.36
CA ARG A 78 0.25 5.18 -11.78
C ARG A 78 -0.31 6.54 -12.17
N VAL A 79 0.37 7.59 -11.74
CA VAL A 79 0.08 8.99 -12.03
C VAL A 79 1.27 9.54 -12.79
N ASP A 80 1.02 9.97 -14.02
CA ASP A 80 2.01 10.69 -14.82
C ASP A 80 1.74 12.20 -14.66
N LEU A 81 2.67 12.91 -14.03
CA LEU A 81 2.58 14.36 -13.88
C LEU A 81 3.13 15.03 -15.13
N ALA A 82 2.41 15.98 -15.71
CA ALA A 82 2.81 16.67 -16.94
C ALA A 82 4.21 17.34 -16.85
N SER A 83 4.65 17.70 -15.64
CA SER A 83 5.93 18.35 -15.35
C SER A 83 7.08 17.40 -15.01
N SER A 84 6.84 16.08 -14.87
CA SER A 84 7.85 15.13 -14.41
C SER A 84 7.84 13.85 -15.23
N ARG A 85 9.02 13.41 -15.67
CA ARG A 85 9.20 12.12 -16.36
C ARG A 85 9.22 10.92 -15.42
N VAL A 86 9.25 11.16 -14.10
CA VAL A 86 9.34 10.10 -13.10
C VAL A 86 7.93 9.59 -12.78
N PRO A 87 7.64 8.30 -13.00
CA PRO A 87 6.36 7.71 -12.63
C PRO A 87 6.09 7.88 -11.13
N ARG A 88 4.86 8.23 -10.79
CA ARG A 88 4.40 8.25 -9.39
C ARG A 88 3.21 7.33 -9.19
N TYR A 89 2.98 6.93 -7.96
CA TYR A 89 1.99 5.93 -7.60
C TYR A 89 1.07 6.44 -6.50
N GLN A 90 -0.22 6.17 -6.66
CA GLN A 90 -1.26 6.49 -5.70
C GLN A 90 -2.06 5.23 -5.34
N HIS A 91 -2.45 5.11 -4.08
CA HIS A 91 -3.31 4.04 -3.61
C HIS A 91 -4.78 4.29 -4.00
N LYS A 92 -5.57 3.22 -4.05
CA LYS A 92 -7.02 3.26 -4.31
C LYS A 92 -7.85 2.50 -3.27
N LEU A 93 -7.21 1.85 -2.28
CA LEU A 93 -7.87 0.98 -1.32
C LEU A 93 -9.12 1.59 -0.64
N PRO A 94 -9.11 2.84 -0.14
CA PRO A 94 -10.29 3.43 0.49
C PRO A 94 -11.48 3.56 -0.46
N VAL A 95 -11.22 3.83 -1.75
CA VAL A 95 -12.28 3.89 -2.77
C VAL A 95 -12.78 2.51 -3.13
N VAL A 96 -11.89 1.52 -3.21
CA VAL A 96 -12.24 0.13 -3.59
C VAL A 96 -13.05 -0.57 -2.49
N LEU A 97 -12.74 -0.29 -1.23
CA LEU A 97 -13.40 -0.89 -0.07
C LEU A 97 -14.42 0.03 0.62
N GLU A 98 -14.69 1.20 0.03
CA GLU A 98 -15.62 2.22 0.57
C GLU A 98 -15.32 2.62 2.03
N LEU A 99 -14.04 2.76 2.36
CA LEU A 99 -13.58 3.06 3.72
C LEU A 99 -13.63 4.56 4.02
N ASP A 100 -14.04 4.90 5.24
CA ASP A 100 -13.85 6.24 5.78
C ASP A 100 -12.40 6.50 6.21
N GLY A 101 -12.12 7.71 6.70
CA GLY A 101 -10.77 8.11 7.12
C GLY A 101 -10.25 7.34 8.34
N GLY A 102 -11.12 6.99 9.29
CA GLY A 102 -10.76 6.24 10.49
C GLY A 102 -10.50 4.78 10.18
N GLU A 103 -11.37 4.15 9.38
CA GLU A 103 -11.20 2.79 8.88
C GLU A 103 -9.92 2.65 8.06
N THR A 104 -9.66 3.61 7.18
CA THR A 104 -8.42 3.68 6.39
C THR A 104 -7.18 3.76 7.29
N ALA A 105 -7.22 4.60 8.33
CA ALA A 105 -6.11 4.74 9.27
C ALA A 105 -5.85 3.45 10.05
N LEU A 106 -6.91 2.81 10.57
CA LEU A 106 -6.82 1.54 11.29
C LEU A 106 -6.22 0.45 10.42
N LEU A 107 -6.74 0.28 9.19
CA LEU A 107 -6.26 -0.74 8.27
C LEU A 107 -4.79 -0.49 7.90
N THR A 108 -4.40 0.77 7.65
CA THR A 108 -3.01 1.15 7.37
C THR A 108 -2.06 0.73 8.49
N VAL A 109 -2.44 1.00 9.73
CA VAL A 109 -1.64 0.66 10.91
C VAL A 109 -1.51 -0.86 11.05
N LEU A 110 -2.59 -1.62 10.86
CA LEU A 110 -2.58 -3.08 10.90
C LEU A 110 -1.74 -3.69 9.77
N MET A 111 -1.78 -3.11 8.56
CA MET A 111 -0.96 -3.55 7.43
C MET A 111 0.55 -3.34 7.68
N LEU A 112 0.91 -2.25 8.35
CA LEU A 112 2.31 -1.89 8.56
C LEU A 112 2.94 -2.52 9.79
N ARG A 113 2.12 -2.82 10.82
CA ARG A 113 2.61 -3.24 12.14
C ARG A 113 2.01 -4.58 12.63
N GLY A 114 1.10 -5.19 11.86
CA GLY A 114 0.45 -6.43 12.24
C GLY A 114 -0.57 -6.28 13.37
N PRO A 115 -0.93 -7.40 14.03
CA PRO A 115 -1.93 -7.42 15.10
C PRO A 115 -1.57 -6.47 16.25
N GLN A 116 -2.53 -5.62 16.62
CA GLN A 116 -2.39 -4.65 17.71
C GLN A 116 -3.65 -4.66 18.56
N THR A 117 -3.49 -4.28 19.83
CA THR A 117 -4.59 -4.08 20.76
C THR A 117 -5.34 -2.80 20.45
N ALA A 118 -6.60 -2.70 20.88
CA ALA A 118 -7.39 -1.47 20.71
C ALA A 118 -6.75 -0.25 21.39
N GLY A 119 -5.97 -0.45 22.46
CA GLY A 119 -5.23 0.62 23.12
C GLY A 119 -4.06 1.17 22.30
N GLU A 120 -3.43 0.33 21.47
CA GLU A 120 -2.33 0.73 20.58
C GLU A 120 -2.82 1.41 19.29
N LEU A 121 -4.08 1.16 18.91
CA LEU A 121 -4.73 1.70 17.71
C LEU A 121 -5.46 3.04 17.96
N ARG A 122 -5.50 3.50 19.21
CA ARG A 122 -6.27 4.67 19.64
C ARG A 122 -5.61 5.99 19.31
#